data_AF-S8C4M9-F1
#
_entry.id   AF-S8C4M9-F1
#
_cell.length_a   1.000
_cell.length_b   1.000
_cell.length_c   1.000
_cell.angle_alpha   90.00
_cell.angle_beta   90.00
_cell.angle_gamma   90.00
#
_symmetry.space_group_name_H-M   'P 1'
#
loop_
_entity.id
_entity.type
_entity.pdbx_description
1 polymer ?
#
loop_
_entity_poly.entity_id
_entity_poly.type
_entity_poly.pdbx_seq_one_letter_code
_entity_poly.pdbx_strand_id
1 'polypeptide(L)'
;IDDNPSLARLVFSKPIESFPLFDESADWAQKVMFDDLKKMRNASVKAHVHVRINACGSPLECPETFPSIGRVRVKHRGILLTLKGTVIRSGAVKMIEGQKIYECRVCKHRFKVFPEVETRFSVSKPINCPSQVCHNT
;
A
#
# COMPACT_ATOMS: atom_id res chain seq x y z
N ILE A 1 -21.74 5.61 16.20
CA ILE A 1 -21.61 4.30 16.87
C ILE A 1 -20.27 3.76 16.41
N ASP A 2 -19.29 3.69 17.31
CA ASP A 2 -17.99 3.09 17.00
C ASP A 2 -18.14 1.57 17.12
N ASP A 3 -18.38 0.90 16.00
CA ASP A 3 -18.70 -0.53 15.98
C ASP A 3 -17.53 -1.41 16.46
N ASN A 4 -16.28 -0.92 16.40
CA ASN A 4 -15.11 -1.67 16.89
C ASN A 4 -13.88 -0.78 17.21
N PRO A 5 -13.74 -0.29 18.46
CA PRO A 5 -12.60 0.56 18.85
C PRO A 5 -11.26 -0.18 18.84
N SER A 6 -11.26 -1.50 19.05
CA SER A 6 -10.05 -2.33 19.04
C SER A 6 -9.45 -2.42 17.64
N LEU A 7 -10.32 -2.61 16.63
CA LEU A 7 -9.91 -2.60 15.23
C LEU A 7 -9.36 -1.23 14.83
N ALA A 8 -10.05 -0.14 15.18
CA ALA A 8 -9.58 1.21 14.91
C ALA A 8 -8.18 1.44 15.49
N ARG A 9 -7.94 1.07 16.76
CA ARG A 9 -6.62 1.19 17.39
C ARG A 9 -5.54 0.40 16.65
N LEU A 10 -5.85 -0.82 16.20
CA LEU A 10 -4.91 -1.64 15.43
C LEU A 10 -4.55 -0.98 14.09
N VAL A 11 -5.56 -0.46 13.38
CA VAL A 11 -5.38 0.24 12.11
C VAL A 11 -4.50 1.48 12.26
N PHE A 12 -4.72 2.28 13.32
CA PHE A 12 -3.92 3.48 13.55
C PHE A 12 -2.49 3.19 13.99
N SER A 13 -2.29 2.17 14.84
CA SER A 13 -0.97 1.83 15.38
C SER A 13 -0.11 1.02 14.41
N LYS A 14 -0.72 0.21 13.55
CA LYS A 14 -0.04 -0.71 12.64
C LYS A 14 -0.67 -0.72 11.23
N PRO A 15 -0.66 0.41 10.50
CA PRO A 15 -1.23 0.49 9.16
C PRO A 15 -0.51 -0.43 8.16
N ILE A 16 0.80 -0.61 8.29
CA ILE A 16 1.61 -1.41 7.34
C ILE A 16 1.20 -2.89 7.38
N GLU A 17 0.86 -3.41 8.56
CA GLU A 17 0.41 -4.80 8.74
C GLU A 17 -1.08 -4.96 8.39
N SER A 18 -1.91 -3.95 8.70
CA SER A 18 -3.38 -4.06 8.56
C SER A 18 -3.89 -3.75 7.14
N PHE A 19 -3.30 -2.80 6.42
CA PHE A 19 -3.78 -2.38 5.10
C PHE A 19 -3.78 -3.51 4.05
N PRO A 20 -2.72 -4.35 3.96
CA PRO A 20 -2.73 -5.49 3.03
C PRO A 20 -3.91 -6.45 3.26
N LEU A 21 -4.32 -6.65 4.52
CA LEU A 21 -5.46 -7.52 4.85
C LEU A 21 -6.78 -6.94 4.35
N PHE A 22 -6.95 -5.62 4.40
CA PHE A 22 -8.12 -4.95 3.83
C PHE A 22 -8.13 -5.01 2.30
N ASP A 23 -6.97 -4.83 1.67
CA ASP A 23 -6.83 -4.93 0.21
C ASP A 23 -7.15 -6.35 -0.28
N GLU A 24 -6.66 -7.39 0.42
CA GLU A 24 -6.96 -8.79 0.15
C GLU A 24 -8.46 -9.09 0.35
N SER A 25 -9.04 -8.59 1.44
CA SER A 25 -10.48 -8.75 1.71
C SER A 25 -11.33 -8.08 0.64
N ALA A 26 -10.92 -6.92 0.14
CA ALA A 26 -11.61 -6.21 -0.93
C ALA A 26 -11.50 -6.94 -2.28
N ASP A 27 -10.33 -7.51 -2.59
CA ASP A 27 -10.14 -8.38 -3.76
C ASP A 27 -11.02 -9.63 -3.67
N TRP A 28 -11.08 -10.28 -2.51
CA TRP A 28 -11.96 -11.43 -2.28
C TRP A 28 -13.44 -11.06 -2.45
N ALA A 29 -13.88 -9.96 -1.82
CA ALA A 29 -15.26 -9.47 -1.96
C ALA A 29 -15.61 -9.18 -3.42
N GLN A 30 -14.69 -8.58 -4.19
CA GLN A 30 -14.89 -8.33 -5.61
C GLN A 30 -15.08 -9.63 -6.40
N LYS A 31 -14.33 -10.69 -6.09
CA LYS A 31 -14.47 -12.01 -6.76
C LYS A 31 -15.82 -12.66 -6.45
N VAL A 32 -16.25 -12.63 -5.19
CA VAL A 32 -17.56 -13.16 -4.77
C VAL A 32 -18.70 -12.40 -5.48
N MET A 33 -18.66 -11.07 -5.47
CA MET A 33 -19.68 -10.25 -6.15
C MET A 33 -19.65 -10.43 -7.67
N PHE A 34 -18.48 -10.67 -8.25
CA PHE A 34 -18.35 -10.87 -9.69
C PHE A 34 -19.06 -12.14 -10.16
N ASP A 35 -19.09 -13.20 -9.35
CA ASP A 35 -19.83 -14.43 -9.67
C ASP A 35 -21.33 -14.18 -9.87
N ASP A 36 -21.92 -13.30 -9.07
CA ASP A 36 -23.32 -12.88 -9.20
C ASP A 36 -23.56 -11.93 -10.38
N LEU A 37 -22.54 -11.13 -10.73
CA LEU A 37 -22.60 -10.08 -11.76
C LEU A 37 -22.20 -10.57 -13.16
N LYS A 38 -21.89 -11.86 -13.36
CA LYS A 38 -21.57 -12.48 -14.67
C LYS A 38 -22.58 -12.19 -15.78
N LYS A 39 -23.81 -11.78 -15.44
CA LYS A 39 -24.86 -11.37 -16.38
C LYS A 39 -24.65 -9.99 -17.02
N MET A 40 -23.74 -9.16 -16.49
CA MET A 40 -23.42 -7.85 -17.04
C MET A 40 -22.29 -7.93 -18.07
N ARG A 41 -22.58 -7.46 -19.30
CA ARG A 41 -21.71 -7.59 -20.48
C ARG A 41 -20.31 -6.96 -20.36
N ASN A 42 -20.12 -6.04 -19.42
CA ASN A 42 -18.88 -5.25 -19.27
C ASN A 42 -18.29 -5.32 -17.84
N ALA A 43 -18.76 -6.24 -17.00
CA ALA A 43 -18.18 -6.39 -15.67
C ALA A 43 -16.79 -7.03 -15.76
N SER A 44 -15.83 -6.52 -14.99
CA SER A 44 -14.51 -7.13 -14.83
C SER A 44 -13.98 -6.90 -13.42
N VAL A 45 -13.16 -7.83 -12.96
CA VAL A 45 -12.47 -7.79 -11.67
C VAL A 45 -11.22 -6.92 -11.82
N LYS A 46 -11.13 -5.82 -11.06
CA LYS A 46 -9.95 -4.97 -11.05
C LYS A 46 -8.81 -5.67 -10.31
N ALA A 47 -7.67 -5.88 -10.98
CA ALA A 47 -6.54 -6.62 -10.42
C ALA A 47 -5.87 -5.97 -9.19
N HIS A 48 -5.96 -4.64 -9.06
CA HIS A 48 -5.35 -3.89 -7.97
C HIS A 48 -6.38 -2.98 -7.31
N VAL A 49 -6.87 -3.40 -6.14
CA VAL A 49 -7.82 -2.67 -5.31
C VAL A 49 -7.08 -2.22 -4.05
N HIS A 50 -7.33 -0.98 -3.63
CA HIS A 50 -6.75 -0.44 -2.40
C HIS A 50 -7.86 0.19 -1.55
N VAL A 51 -8.00 -0.27 -0.32
CA VAL A 51 -8.93 0.29 0.65
C VAL A 51 -8.35 1.59 1.19
N ARG A 52 -9.16 2.66 1.14
CA ARG A 52 -8.79 3.96 1.68
C ARG A 52 -9.60 4.23 2.94
N ILE A 53 -8.91 4.25 4.07
CA ILE A 53 -9.53 4.55 5.37
C ILE A 53 -9.51 6.06 5.55
N ASN A 54 -10.70 6.67 5.59
CA ASN A 54 -10.87 8.06 5.95
C ASN A 54 -11.19 8.14 7.44
N ALA A 55 -10.21 8.58 8.23
CA ALA A 55 -10.41 8.88 9.64
C ALA A 55 -11.16 10.22 9.77
N CYS A 56 -12.49 10.16 9.73
CA CYS A 56 -13.34 11.30 10.05
C CYS A 56 -13.32 11.51 11.57
N GLY A 57 -12.46 12.41 12.05
CA GLY A 57 -12.40 12.80 13.46
C GLY A 57 -12.01 14.27 13.61
N SER A 58 -12.46 14.89 14.70
CA SER A 58 -11.95 16.21 15.05
C SER A 58 -10.49 16.07 15.50
N PRO A 59 -9.56 16.94 15.07
CA PRO A 59 -8.19 16.95 15.59
C PRO A 59 -8.11 17.07 17.12
N LEU A 60 -9.20 17.50 17.76
CA LEU A 60 -9.35 17.61 19.20
C LEU A 60 -9.58 16.25 19.89
N GLU A 61 -10.12 15.26 19.18
CA GLU A 61 -10.45 13.94 19.76
C GLU A 61 -9.22 13.03 19.85
N CYS A 62 -8.29 13.13 18.89
CA CYS A 62 -7.06 12.33 18.86
C CYS A 62 -5.86 13.16 18.36
N PRO A 63 -5.28 14.05 19.17
CA PRO A 63 -4.15 14.89 18.74
C PRO A 63 -2.90 14.09 18.34
N GLU A 64 -2.80 12.82 18.76
CA GLU A 64 -1.69 11.92 18.40
C GLU A 64 -1.75 11.44 16.95
N THR A 65 -2.96 11.24 16.41
CA THR A 65 -3.18 10.83 15.01
C THR A 65 -3.55 11.99 14.09
N PHE A 66 -3.89 13.16 14.67
CA PHE A 66 -4.21 14.40 13.94
C PHE A 66 -3.27 15.57 14.32
N PRO A 67 -1.93 15.42 14.25
CA PRO A 67 -1.03 16.52 14.56
C PRO A 67 -1.14 17.63 13.52
N SER A 68 -0.90 18.89 13.92
CA SER A 68 -0.63 19.94 12.96
C SER A 68 0.68 19.66 12.23
N ILE A 69 0.81 20.12 10.98
CA ILE A 69 1.98 19.84 10.15
C ILE A 69 3.32 20.19 10.83
N GLY A 70 3.38 21.32 11.55
CA GLY A 70 4.58 21.74 12.29
C GLY A 70 4.90 20.90 13.54
N ARG A 71 4.00 20.03 13.97
CA ARG A 71 4.14 19.13 15.12
C ARG A 71 4.47 17.68 14.74
N VAL A 72 4.58 17.36 13.45
CA VAL A 72 5.05 16.04 13.01
C VAL A 72 6.50 15.83 13.45
N ARG A 73 6.77 14.66 14.03
CA ARG A 73 8.05 14.27 14.68
C ARG A 73 8.30 12.77 14.45
N VAL A 74 9.54 12.32 14.73
CA VAL A 74 9.98 10.92 14.60
C VAL A 74 9.05 9.91 15.31
N LYS A 75 8.45 10.31 16.44
CA LYS A 75 7.48 9.47 17.18
C LYS A 75 6.26 9.02 16.37
N HIS A 76 5.93 9.72 15.27
CA HIS A 76 4.81 9.37 14.41
C HIS A 76 5.20 8.51 13.21
N ARG A 77 6.44 8.02 13.16
CA ARG A 77 6.86 7.06 12.13
C ARG A 77 6.10 5.75 12.32
N GLY A 78 5.55 5.22 11.21
CA GLY A 78 4.94 3.89 11.18
C GLY A 78 3.50 3.83 11.71
N ILE A 79 2.91 4.95 12.10
CA ILE A 79 1.48 5.05 12.49
C ILE A 79 0.68 5.78 11.41
N LEU A 80 -0.64 5.58 11.40
CA LEU A 80 -1.54 6.27 10.49
C LEU A 80 -1.83 7.69 11.02
N LEU A 81 -1.51 8.71 10.22
CA LEU A 81 -1.76 10.11 10.54
C LEU A 81 -2.72 10.76 9.55
N THR A 82 -3.51 11.70 10.04
CA THR A 82 -4.31 12.61 9.22
C THR A 82 -3.78 14.03 9.38
N LEU A 83 -3.39 14.66 8.27
CA LEU A 83 -2.88 16.03 8.23
C LEU A 83 -3.90 16.93 7.53
N LYS A 84 -4.24 18.06 8.14
CA LYS A 84 -5.07 19.11 7.53
C LYS A 84 -4.18 20.25 7.05
N GLY A 85 -4.40 20.71 5.83
CA GLY A 85 -3.65 21.82 5.24
C GLY A 85 -4.18 22.21 3.86
N THR A 86 -3.75 23.37 3.38
CA THR A 86 -4.10 23.88 2.05
C THR A 86 -3.10 23.38 1.01
N VAL A 87 -3.59 22.80 -0.09
CA VAL A 87 -2.75 22.41 -1.22
C VAL A 87 -2.33 23.67 -1.98
N ILE A 88 -1.03 24.00 -1.98
CA ILE A 88 -0.49 25.19 -2.65
C ILE A 88 0.07 24.92 -4.06
N ARG A 89 0.43 23.67 -4.35
CA ARG A 89 1.02 23.27 -5.63
C ARG A 89 0.82 21.77 -5.87
N SER A 90 0.46 21.41 -7.10
CA SER A 90 0.43 20.04 -7.59
C SER A 90 1.45 19.86 -8.72
N GLY A 91 2.12 18.71 -8.75
CA GLY A 91 3.01 18.34 -9.85
C GLY A 91 2.27 17.68 -11.01
N ALA A 92 2.97 17.43 -12.12
CA ALA A 92 2.46 16.61 -13.21
C ALA A 92 2.28 15.15 -12.78
N VAL A 93 1.30 14.46 -13.37
CA VAL A 93 1.11 13.02 -13.20
C VAL A 93 2.33 12.29 -13.78
N LYS A 94 2.89 11.37 -13.00
CA LYS A 94 4.04 10.56 -13.39
C LYS A 94 3.71 9.08 -13.30
N MET A 95 4.22 8.30 -14.24
CA MET A 95 4.20 6.84 -14.17
C MET A 95 5.37 6.38 -13.28
N ILE A 96 5.06 5.55 -12.30
CA ILE A 96 6.06 4.93 -11.40
C ILE A 96 6.01 3.42 -11.66
N GLU A 97 7.18 2.79 -11.81
CA GLU A 97 7.28 1.35 -11.94
C GLU A 97 6.89 0.71 -10.60
N GLY A 98 5.84 -0.11 -10.57
CA GLY A 98 5.38 -0.72 -9.31
C GLY A 98 6.15 -1.99 -8.92
N GLN A 99 6.64 -2.72 -9.92
CA GLN A 99 7.48 -3.89 -9.75
C GLN A 99 8.22 -4.17 -11.07
N LYS A 100 9.36 -4.83 -10.99
CA LYS A 100 10.12 -5.28 -12.16
C LYS A 100 10.42 -6.76 -12.06
N ILE A 101 10.23 -7.48 -13.17
CA ILE A 101 10.58 -8.90 -13.25
C ILE A 101 11.98 -9.01 -13.85
N TYR A 102 12.91 -9.57 -13.09
CA TYR A 102 14.24 -9.92 -13.57
C TYR A 102 14.31 -11.40 -13.90
N GLU A 103 15.05 -11.75 -14.95
CA GLU A 103 15.40 -13.12 -15.28
C GLU A 103 16.91 -13.30 -15.11
N CYS A 104 17.30 -14.31 -14.32
CA CYS A 104 18.70 -14.71 -14.23
C CYS A 104 19.15 -15.29 -15.58
N ARG A 105 20.29 -14.82 -16.11
CA ARG A 105 20.82 -15.33 -17.37
C ARG A 105 21.31 -16.78 -17.29
N VAL A 106 21.74 -17.23 -16.10
CA VAL A 106 22.32 -18.56 -15.86
C VAL A 106 21.22 -19.58 -15.59
N CYS A 107 20.50 -19.44 -14.47
CA CYS A 107 19.50 -20.43 -14.05
C CYS A 107 18.09 -20.16 -14.59
N LYS A 108 17.88 -19.08 -15.37
CA LYS A 108 16.57 -18.67 -15.92
C LYS A 108 15.48 -18.40 -14.88
N HIS A 109 15.85 -18.33 -13.60
CA HIS A 109 14.92 -18.01 -12.53
C HIS A 109 14.39 -16.57 -12.70
N ARG A 110 13.06 -16.44 -12.71
CA ARG A 110 12.36 -15.15 -12.81
C ARG A 110 11.85 -14.74 -11.44
N PHE A 111 12.18 -13.53 -11.01
CA PHE A 111 11.80 -13.01 -9.71
C PHE A 111 11.41 -11.54 -9.80
N LYS A 112 10.53 -11.12 -8.87
CA LYS A 112 10.04 -9.74 -8.78
C LYS A 112 10.94 -8.94 -7.85
N VAL A 113 11.26 -7.71 -8.25
CA VAL A 113 11.92 -6.71 -7.43
C VAL A 113 10.98 -5.51 -7.33
N PHE A 114 10.73 -5.06 -6.10
CA PHE A 114 9.89 -3.90 -5.82
C PHE A 114 10.78 -2.66 -5.61
N PRO A 115 10.38 -1.48 -6.11
CA PRO A 115 11.12 -0.25 -5.89
C PRO A 115 11.04 0.20 -4.42
N GLU A 116 12.12 0.77 -3.93
CA GLU A 116 12.16 1.41 -2.61
C GLU A 116 11.70 2.87 -2.72
N VAL A 117 10.86 3.31 -1.79
CA VAL A 117 10.33 4.69 -1.78
C VAL A 117 11.46 5.68 -1.52
N GLU A 118 12.37 5.32 -0.62
CA GLU A 118 13.53 6.10 -0.18
C GLU A 118 14.49 6.40 -1.34
N THR A 119 14.61 5.49 -2.31
CA THR A 119 15.47 5.66 -3.49
C THR A 119 14.75 6.31 -4.66
N ARG A 120 13.66 7.05 -4.39
CA ARG A 120 12.79 7.70 -5.39
C ARG A 120 12.18 6.69 -6.36
N PHE A 121 11.77 5.54 -5.85
CA PHE A 121 11.20 4.45 -6.64
C PHE A 121 12.14 3.91 -7.71
N SER A 122 13.46 3.99 -7.49
CA SER A 122 14.43 3.37 -8.37
C SER A 122 14.44 1.85 -8.16
N VAL A 123 14.52 1.08 -9.25
CA VAL A 123 14.71 -0.37 -9.18
C VAL A 123 16.14 -0.66 -9.62
N SER A 124 17.03 -0.84 -8.65
CA SER A 124 18.41 -1.24 -8.93
C SER A 124 18.43 -2.69 -9.44
N LYS A 125 19.37 -2.99 -10.34
CA LYS A 125 19.56 -4.36 -10.81
C LYS A 125 20.04 -5.21 -9.63
N PRO A 126 19.39 -6.35 -9.33
CA PRO A 126 19.84 -7.25 -8.28
C PRO A 126 21.25 -7.77 -8.62
N ILE A 127 22.13 -7.73 -7.63
CA ILE A 127 23.53 -8.18 -7.76
C ILE A 127 23.56 -9.72 -7.79
N ASN A 128 22.77 -10.35 -6.93
CA ASN A 128 22.73 -11.80 -6.75
C ASN A 128 21.38 -12.37 -7.19
N CYS A 129 21.39 -13.59 -7.73
CA CYS A 129 20.16 -14.32 -8.00
C CYS A 129 19.63 -14.92 -6.68
N PRO A 130 18.32 -14.74 -6.35
CA PRO A 130 17.74 -15.33 -5.13
C PRO A 130 17.51 -16.85 -5.22
N SER A 131 17.83 -17.47 -6.36
CA SER A 131 17.63 -18.90 -6.57
C SER A 131 18.69 -19.72 -5.82
N GLN A 132 18.24 -20.67 -4.98
CA GLN A 132 19.11 -21.57 -4.21
C GLN A 132 19.98 -22.49 -5.07
N VAL A 133 19.61 -22.71 -6.33
CA VAL A 133 20.32 -23.58 -7.29
C VAL A 133 21.20 -22.78 -8.27
N CYS A 134 21.33 -21.48 -8.08
CA CYS A 134 22.16 -20.65 -8.95
C CYS A 134 23.62 -20.73 -8.49
N HIS A 135 24.46 -21.44 -9.25
CA HIS A 135 25.88 -21.63 -8.93
C HIS A 135 26.80 -20.44 -9.28
N ASN A 136 26.24 -19.31 -9.72
CA ASN A 136 27.01 -18.06 -9.85
C ASN A 136 26.74 -17.18 -8.63
N THR A 137 27.66 -17.27 -7.66
CA THR A 137 27.90 -16.26 -6.62
C THR A 137 28.26 -14.91 -7.23
#